data_AF-A0A7V8VZL0-F1
#
_entry.id   AF-A0A7V8VZL0-F1
#
_cell.length_a   1.000
_cell.length_b   1.000
_cell.length_c   1.000
_cell.angle_alpha   90.00
_cell.angle_beta   90.00
_cell.angle_gamma   90.00
#
_symmetry.space_group_name_H-M   'P 1'
#
loop_
_entity.id
_entity.type
_entity.pdbx_description
1 polymer ?
#
loop_
_entity_poly.entity_id
_entity_poly.type
_entity_poly.pdbx_seq_one_letter_code
_entity_poly.pdbx_strand_id
1 'polypeptide(L)' 'NKVAAKLEELGMYTFVRWNYIFIAPPLCITNTQVDEGLAMIDEALKIADEYVPVI' A
#
# COMPACT_ATOMS: atom_id res chain seq x y z
N ASN A 1 -13.01 2.41 2.29
CA ASN A 1 -12.12 1.36 1.75
C ASN A 1 -11.11 1.03 2.85
N LYS A 2 -11.11 -0.21 3.38
CA LYS A 2 -10.28 -0.57 4.55
C LYS A 2 -8.78 -0.53 4.25
N VAL A 3 -8.39 -0.98 3.05
CA VAL A 3 -6.98 -0.94 2.58
C VAL A 3 -6.49 0.51 2.50
N ALA A 4 -7.29 1.41 1.92
CA ALA A 4 -6.93 2.83 1.84
C ALA A 4 -6.74 3.47 3.23
N ALA A 5 -7.63 3.17 4.17
CA ALA A 5 -7.52 3.67 5.54
C ALA A 5 -6.25 3.15 6.25
N LYS A 6 -5.87 1.89 6.00
CA LYS A 6 -4.64 1.32 6.58
C LYS A 6 -3.38 1.97 6.01
N LEU A 7 -3.34 2.28 4.71
CA LEU A 7 -2.21 2.99 4.10
C LEU A 7 -2.04 4.40 4.70
N GLU A 8 -3.14 5.11 4.96
CA GLU A 8 -3.12 6.41 5.64
C GLU A 8 -2.61 6.30 7.08
N GLU A 9 -3.07 5.28 7.84
CA GLU A 9 -2.59 5.00 9.20
C GLU A 9 -1.08 4.69 9.25
N LEU A 10 -0.57 3.98 8.24
CA LEU A 10 0.86 3.67 8.08
C LEU A 10 1.69 4.89 7.63
N GLY A 11 1.05 6.02 7.33
CA GLY A 11 1.70 7.26 6.91
C GLY A 11 2.03 7.32 5.42
N MET A 12 1.46 6.44 4.58
CA MET A 12 1.68 6.47 3.14
C MET A 12 0.75 7.47 2.45
N TYR A 13 1.33 8.48 1.78
CA TYR A 13 0.58 9.34 0.88
C TYR A 13 0.42 8.66 -0.49
N THR A 14 -0.81 8.29 -0.84
CA THR A 14 -1.14 7.59 -2.08
C THR A 14 -2.56 7.95 -2.54
N PHE A 15 -2.93 7.57 -3.76
CA PHE A 15 -4.28 7.72 -4.27
C PHE A 15 -4.93 6.35 -4.49
N VAL A 16 -6.06 6.09 -3.84
CA VAL A 16 -6.82 4.84 -3.99
C VAL A 16 -8.15 5.13 -4.67
N ARG A 17 -8.41 4.45 -5.79
CA ARG A 17 -9.69 4.53 -6.51
C ARG A 17 -10.15 3.13 -6.92
N TRP A 18 -11.38 2.79 -6.53
CA TRP A 18 -11.95 1.45 -6.69
C TRP A 18 -11.06 0.39 -6.03
N ASN A 19 -10.45 -0.49 -6.83
CA ASN A 19 -9.53 -1.55 -6.43
C ASN A 19 -8.07 -1.28 -6.83
N TYR A 20 -7.73 -0.03 -7.18
CA TYR A 20 -6.37 0.37 -7.56
C TYR A 20 -5.74 1.27 -6.51
N ILE A 21 -4.46 1.03 -6.24
CA ILE A 21 -3.56 1.89 -5.46
C ILE A 21 -2.59 2.54 -6.46
N PHE A 22 -2.65 3.85 -6.62
CA PHE A 22 -1.81 4.62 -7.55
C PHE A 22 -0.64 5.23 -6.79
N ILE A 23 0.57 4.82 -7.16
CA ILE A 23 1.80 5.19 -6.47
C ILE A 23 2.75 5.82 -7.48
N ALA A 24 3.17 7.05 -7.22
CA ALA A 24 4.13 7.79 -8.02
C ALA A 24 5.04 8.58 -7.08
N PRO A 25 6.02 7.93 -6.44
CA PRO A 25 6.90 8.61 -5.51
C PRO A 25 7.82 9.58 -6.27
N PRO A 26 8.48 10.53 -5.57
CA PRO A 26 9.50 11.37 -6.18
C PRO A 26 10.61 10.53 -6.82
N LEU A 27 11.16 10.98 -7.95
CA LEU A 27 12.22 10.24 -8.66
C LEU A 27 13.56 10.16 -7.91
N CYS A 28 13.70 10.91 -6.82
CA CYS A 28 14.91 10.99 -5.99
C CYS A 28 14.88 10.06 -4.77
N ILE A 29 13.86 9.21 -4.61
CA ILE A 29 13.81 8.27 -3.47
C ILE A 29 14.96 7.28 -3.51
N THR A 30 15.35 6.77 -2.34
CA THR A 30 16.37 5.74 -2.19
C THR A 30 15.76 4.34 -2.28
N ASN A 31 16.59 3.31 -2.48
CA ASN A 31 16.13 1.91 -2.43
C ASN A 31 15.48 1.56 -1.08
N THR A 32 16.03 2.07 0.03
CA THR A 32 15.44 1.86 1.37
C THR A 32 14.02 2.43 1.47
N GLN A 33 13.77 3.61 0.89
CA GLN A 33 12.42 4.19 0.87
C GLN A 33 11.46 3.41 -0.03
N VAL A 34 11.96 2.80 -1.12
CA VAL A 34 11.18 1.86 -1.94
C VAL A 34 10.76 0.66 -1.09
N ASP A 35 11.70 0.04 -0.38
CA ASP A 35 11.44 -1.13 0.46
C ASP A 35 10.46 -0.81 1.60
N GLU A 36 10.62 0.33 2.26
CA GLU A 36 9.67 0.83 3.28
C GLU A 36 8.26 1.01 2.71
N GLY A 37 8.15 1.64 1.53
CA GLY A 37 6.86 1.84 0.86
C GLY A 37 6.20 0.52 0.45
N LEU A 38 6.98 -0.43 -0.07
CA LEU A 38 6.48 -1.77 -0.42
C LEU A 38 6.01 -2.56 0.80
N ALA A 39 6.73 -2.46 1.93
CA ALA A 39 6.33 -3.11 3.18
C ALA A 39 5.00 -2.55 3.72
N MET A 40 4.76 -1.24 3.59
CA MET A 40 3.47 -0.64 3.97
C MET A 40 2.31 -1.16 3.10
N ILE A 41 2.56 -1.34 1.79
CA ILE A 41 1.56 -1.88 0.86
C ILE A 41 1.25 -3.34 1.20
N ASP A 42 2.28 -4.17 1.44
CA ASP A 42 2.12 -5.56 1.86
C ASP A 42 1.26 -5.68 3.12
N GLU A 43 1.56 -4.88 4.14
CA GLU A 43 0.79 -4.87 5.38
C GLU A 43 -0.68 -4.47 5.16
N ALA A 44 -0.95 -3.49 4.29
CA ALA A 44 -2.32 -3.09 3.96
C ALA A 44 -3.06 -4.14 3.13
N LEU A 45 -2.37 -4.89 2.28
CA LEU A 45 -2.96 -5.94 1.44
C LEU A 45 -3.38 -7.18 2.22
N LYS A 46 -2.81 -7.45 3.40
CA LYS A 46 -3.29 -8.51 4.30
C LYS A 46 -4.78 -8.41 4.61
N ILE A 47 -5.33 -7.19 4.65
CA ILE A 47 -6.78 -6.97 4.79
C ILE A 47 -7.55 -7.56 3.61
N ALA A 48 -7.04 -7.41 2.38
CA ALA A 48 -7.66 -7.98 1.19
C ALA A 48 -7.49 -9.50 1.13
N ASP A 49 -6.35 -10.02 1.61
CA ASP A 49 -6.07 -11.46 1.65
C ASP A 49 -7.10 -12.23 2.52
N GLU A 50 -7.68 -11.60 3.55
CA GLU A 50 -8.76 -12.20 4.34
C GLU A 50 -10.00 -12.59 3.50
N TYR A 51 -10.17 -12.01 2.31
CA TYR A 51 -11.33 -12.24 1.43
C TYR A 51 -11.04 -13.25 0.30
N VAL A 52 -9.79 -13.72 0.16
CA VAL A 52 -9.40 -14.68 -0.87
C VAL A 52 -8.76 -15.90 -0.21
N PRO A 53 -9.27 -17.13 -0.44
CA PRO A 53 -8.62 -18.32 0.08
C PRO A 53 -7.22 -18.47 -0.55
N VAL A 54 -6.22 -18.76 0.29
CA VAL A 54 -4.89 -19.13 -0.17
C VAL A 54 -5.02 -20.44 -0.96
N ILE A 55 -4.70 -20.36 -2.25
CA ILE A 55 -4.73 -21.47 -3.21
C ILE A 55 -3.47 -22.33 -3.09
#